data_AF-X0U6Q4-F1
#
_entry.id   AF-X0U6Q4-F1
#
_cell.length_a   1.000
_cell.length_b   1.000
_cell.length_c   1.000
_cell.angle_alpha   90.00
_cell.angle_beta   90.00
_cell.angle_gamma   90.00
#
_symmetry.space_group_name_H-M   'P 1'
#
loop_
_entity.id
_entity.type
_entity.pdbx_description
1 polymer ?
#
loop_
_entity_poly.entity_id
_entity_poly.type
_entity_poly.pdbx_seq_one_letter_code
_entity_poly.pdbx_strand_id
1 'polypeptide(L)' 'ITKYLHSYLMVVYHSEISINSKGENDIIDITTDVQKVVSESGLKEGICCIFVAGSTGTISTIEYEPVAYKH' A
#
# COMPACT_ATOMS: atom_id res chain seq x y z
N ILE A 1 33.38 -13.95 9.72
CA ILE A 1 32.39 -13.32 10.63
C ILE A 1 31.50 -12.32 9.89
N THR A 2 32.02 -11.45 9.02
CA THR A 2 31.24 -10.47 8.23
C THR A 2 30.24 -11.04 7.21
N LYS A 3 30.41 -12.29 6.74
CA LYS A 3 29.49 -12.93 5.77
C LYS A 3 28.13 -13.30 6.36
N TYR A 4 28.03 -13.45 7.68
CA TYR A 4 26.81 -13.92 8.37
C TYR A 4 25.95 -12.78 8.95
N LEU A 5 26.49 -11.55 9.03
CA LEU A 5 25.73 -10.38 9.50
C LEU A 5 24.76 -9.84 8.42
N HIS A 6 25.04 -10.10 7.14
CA HIS A 6 24.22 -9.60 6.02
C HIS A 6 22.85 -10.30 5.92
N SER A 7 22.68 -11.49 6.50
CA SER A 7 21.47 -12.31 6.37
C SER A 7 20.37 -12.01 7.40
N TYR A 8 20.55 -11.00 8.26
CA TYR A 8 19.60 -10.65 9.34
C TYR A 8 19.30 -9.16 9.45
N LEU A 9 19.54 -8.37 8.39
CA LEU A 9 19.13 -6.96 8.40
C LEU A 9 17.63 -6.84 8.10
N MET A 10 16.88 -6.37 9.11
CA MET A 10 15.52 -5.91 8.91
C MET A 10 15.54 -4.54 8.22
N VAL A 11 14.96 -4.46 7.03
CA VAL A 11 14.84 -3.21 6.27
C VAL A 11 13.39 -2.74 6.35
N VAL A 12 13.22 -1.45 6.63
CA VAL A 12 11.90 -0.79 6.63
C VAL A 12 11.93 0.30 5.57
N TYR A 13 10.97 0.28 4.67
CA TYR A 13 10.72 1.33 3.69
C TYR A 13 9.38 1.98 3.98
N HIS A 14 9.33 3.30 3.96
CA HIS A 14 8.12 4.09 4.24
C HIS A 14 7.86 5.05 3.09
N SER A 15 6.60 5.12 2.66
CA SER A 15 6.11 6.06 1.65
C SER A 15 4.67 6.42 1.94
N GLU A 16 4.22 7.55 1.40
CA GLU A 16 2.86 8.07 1.55
C GLU A 16 2.19 8.15 0.18
N ILE A 17 0.93 7.72 0.11
CA ILE A 17 0.08 7.86 -1.07
C ILE A 17 -0.99 8.90 -0.73
N SER A 18 -0.96 10.04 -1.43
CA SER A 18 -1.94 11.12 -1.24
C SER A 18 -3.16 10.89 -2.12
N ILE A 19 -4.34 10.82 -1.50
CA ILE A 19 -5.61 10.55 -2.18
C ILE A 19 -6.56 11.74 -2.00
N ASN A 20 -7.24 12.12 -3.08
CA ASN A 20 -8.29 13.13 -3.06
C ASN A 20 -9.63 12.46 -3.37
N SER A 21 -10.43 12.19 -2.34
CA SER A 21 -11.76 11.58 -2.47
C SER A 21 -12.85 12.60 -2.78
N LYS A 22 -13.87 12.17 -3.52
CA LYS A 22 -15.09 12.96 -3.80
C LYS A 22 -16.06 13.02 -2.63
N GLY A 23 -15.83 12.27 -1.55
CA GLY A 23 -16.64 12.27 -0.35
C GLY A 23 -17.04 10.86 0.08
N GLU A 24 -18.21 10.74 0.70
CA GLU A 24 -18.77 9.48 1.18
C GLU A 24 -18.91 8.45 0.04
N ASN A 25 -18.61 7.17 0.34
CA ASN A 25 -18.69 6.03 -0.58
C ASN A 25 -17.77 6.08 -1.83
N ASP A 26 -16.78 6.98 -1.87
CA ASP A 26 -15.80 6.99 -2.96
C ASP A 26 -14.80 5.83 -2.82
N ILE A 27 -14.86 4.88 -3.75
CA ILE A 27 -13.93 3.74 -3.81
C ILE A 27 -12.84 4.06 -4.81
N ILE A 28 -11.62 4.18 -4.30
CA ILE A 28 -10.44 4.51 -5.10
C ILE A 28 -9.51 3.30 -5.11
N ASP A 29 -9.29 2.75 -6.31
CA ASP A 29 -8.31 1.68 -6.51
C ASP A 29 -6.89 2.25 -6.43
N ILE A 30 -6.15 1.83 -5.39
CA ILE A 30 -4.75 2.22 -5.14
C ILE A 30 -3.76 1.11 -5.50
N THR A 31 -4.20 0.05 -6.20
CA THR A 31 -3.37 -1.13 -6.50
C THR A 31 -2.08 -0.73 -7.21
N THR A 32 -2.17 0.14 -8.22
CA THR A 32 -1.01 0.59 -8.99
C THR A 32 -0.04 1.43 -8.15
N ASP A 33 -0.58 2.30 -7.27
CA ASP A 33 0.24 3.13 -6.38
C ASP A 33 1.01 2.27 -5.37
N VAL A 34 0.35 1.28 -4.77
CA VAL A 34 0.98 0.32 -3.86
C VAL A 34 2.05 -0.50 -4.57
N GLN A 35 1.78 -1.00 -5.79
CA GLN A 35 2.77 -1.74 -6.59
C GLN A 35 4.01 -0.89 -6.89
N LYS A 36 3.83 0.40 -7.20
CA LYS A 36 4.94 1.34 -7.40
C LYS A 36 5.78 1.49 -6.13
N VAL A 37 5.15 1.74 -4.97
CA VAL A 37 5.84 1.85 -3.68
C VAL A 37 6.61 0.57 -3.33
N VAL A 38 6.01 -0.60 -3.55
CA VAL A 38 6.67 -1.90 -3.34
C VAL A 38 7.86 -2.06 -4.28
N SER A 39 7.73 -1.68 -5.56
CA SER A 39 8.84 -1.72 -6.52
C SER A 39 9.99 -0.79 -6.13
N GLU A 40 9.68 0.43 -5.71
CA GLU A 40 10.65 1.45 -5.27
C GLU A 40 11.39 1.03 -3.99
N SER A 41 10.79 0.20 -3.12
CA SER A 41 11.44 -0.29 -1.91
C SER A 41 12.66 -1.19 -2.19
N GLY A 42 12.72 -1.81 -3.37
CA GLY A 42 13.75 -2.80 -3.72
C GLY A 42 13.69 -4.11 -2.92
N LEU A 43 12.72 -4.27 -2.00
CA LEU A 43 12.54 -5.45 -1.18
C LEU A 43 12.02 -6.62 -2.04
N LYS A 44 12.60 -7.81 -1.83
CA LYS A 44 12.20 -9.03 -2.54
C LYS A 44 11.19 -9.85 -1.77
N GLU A 45 11.25 -9.81 -0.44
CA GLU A 45 10.41 -10.58 0.46
C GLU A 45 10.13 -9.75 1.71
N GLY A 46 8.89 -9.82 2.23
CA GLY A 46 8.47 -9.03 3.39
C GLY A 46 6.96 -8.86 3.48
N ILE A 47 6.54 -7.90 4.29
CA ILE A 47 5.14 -7.52 4.48
C ILE A 47 4.96 -6.07 4.03
N CYS A 48 3.98 -5.82 3.16
CA CYS A 48 3.52 -4.47 2.87
C CYS A 48 2.39 -4.12 3.84
N CYS A 49 2.64 -3.19 4.76
CA CYS A 49 1.63 -2.68 5.69
C CYS A 49 1.03 -1.40 5.12
N ILE A 50 -0.28 -1.39 4.90
CA ILE A 50 -1.03 -0.25 4.38
C ILE A 50 -2.04 0.15 5.45
N PHE A 51 -2.09 1.44 5.78
CA PHE A 51 -3.04 1.97 6.75
C PHE A 51 -3.52 3.36 6.31
N VAL A 52 -4.76 3.70 6.66
CA VAL A 52 -5.29 5.07 6.52
C VAL A 52 -5.01 5.80 7.83
N ALA A 53 -4.36 6.97 7.77
CA ALA A 53 -4.07 7.76 8.97
C ALA A 53 -5.33 8.41 9.59
N GLY A 54 -6.39 8.60 8.80
CA GLY A 54 -7.69 9.14 9.23
C GLY A 54 -8.67 8.07 9.72
N SER A 55 -9.64 8.46 10.55
CA SER A 55 -10.64 7.58 11.15
C SER A 55 -11.86 7.27 10.28
N THR A 56 -12.05 8.02 9.18
CA THR A 56 -13.24 7.94 8.32
C THR A 56 -12.99 7.23 6.99
N GLY A 57 -11.80 6.64 6.81
CA GLY A 57 -11.44 5.85 5.64
C GLY A 57 -11.02 4.45 6.05
N THR A 58 -11.13 3.49 5.13
CA THR A 58 -10.67 2.11 5.36
C THR A 58 -9.87 1.62 4.18
N ILE A 59 -8.96 0.68 4.43
CA ILE A 59 -8.35 -0.15 3.37
C ILE A 59 -9.11 -1.46 3.33
N SER A 60 -9.46 -1.90 2.13
CA SER A 60 -9.98 -3.23 1.88
C SER A 60 -9.38 -3.76 0.59
N THR A 61 -9.33 -5.09 0.48
CA THR A 61 -8.99 -5.79 -0.75
C THR A 61 -10.28 -6.37 -1.31
N ILE A 62 -10.70 -5.89 -2.48
CA ILE A 62 -11.85 -6.43 -3.21
C ILE A 62 -11.46 -6.54 -4.68
N GLU A 63 -12.18 -7.38 -5.44
CA GLU A 63 -12.15 -7.27 -6.89
C GLU A 63 -12.76 -5.92 -7.29
N TYR A 64 -11.92 -5.06 -7.90
CA TYR A 64 -12.35 -3.74 -8.30
C TYR A 64 -13.01 -3.80 -9.67
N GLU A 65 -14.35 -3.70 -9.67
CA GLU A 65 -15.18 -3.62 -10.87
C GLU A 65 -15.68 -2.17 -11.06
N PRO A 66 -15.13 -1.40 -12.02
CA PRO A 66 -15.42 0.04 -12.18
C PRO A 66 -16.89 0.40 -12.43
N VAL A 67 -17.72 -0.59 -12.80
CA VAL A 67 -19.14 -0.43 -13.16
C VAL A 67 -20.10 -0.61 -11.99
N ALA A 68 -19.67 -1.21 -10.87
CA ALA A 68 -20.57 -1.58 -9.77
C ALA A 68 -20.79 -0.50 -8.69
N TYR A 69 -19.91 0.50 -8.59
CA TYR A 69 -19.86 1.43 -7.45
C TYR A 69 -20.11 2.90 -7.84
N LYS A 70 -20.85 3.14 -8.92
CA LYS A 70 -21.10 4.48 -9.50
C LYS A 70 -22.27 5.25 -8.88
N HIS A 71 -22.65 4.98 -7.63
CA HIS A 71 -23.79 5.60 -6.96
C HIS A 71 -23.37 6.54 -5.85
#